data_AF-A0A7C3BSQ5-F1
#
_entry.id   AF-A0A7C3BSQ5-F1
#
_cell.length_a   1.000
_cell.length_b   1.000
_cell.length_c   1.000
_cell.angle_alpha   90.00
_cell.angle_beta   90.00
_cell.angle_gamma   90.00
#
_symmetry.space_group_name_H-M   'P 1'
#
loop_
_entity.id
_entity.type
_entity.pdbx_description
1 polymer ?
#
loop_
_entity_poly.entity_id
_entity_poly.type
_entity_poly.pdbx_seq_one_letter_code
_entity_poly.pdbx_strand_id
1 'polypeptide(L)'
;PDVVTIPGIEQNWEIEEIARLYNEPKKMTEAEIAEMQRMKDELGTKFCRRCEYCQPCIQEIPISTVMNITSFVKRMPPERVFTGGIAAAMERAATCTECGDCEERCPYHLSIREVIADNVRWYEAAREEYQKQTA
;
A
#
# COMPACT_ATOMS: atom_id res chain seq x y z
N PRO A 1 25.75 9.47 4.25
CA PRO A 1 24.41 8.85 4.13
C PRO A 1 24.04 8.74 2.65
N ASP A 2 23.70 7.54 2.17
CA ASP A 2 23.37 7.30 0.75
C ASP A 2 21.87 7.52 0.46
N VAL A 3 21.17 8.21 1.35
CA VAL A 3 19.73 8.49 1.27
C VAL A 3 19.51 9.99 1.49
N VAL A 4 18.74 10.60 0.60
CA VAL A 4 18.28 12.00 0.70
C VAL A 4 16.79 12.00 1.02
N THR A 5 16.42 12.60 2.15
CA THR A 5 15.03 12.76 2.58
C THR A 5 14.42 14.01 1.95
N ILE A 6 13.23 13.88 1.37
CA ILE A 6 12.47 14.98 0.76
C ILE A 6 11.16 15.13 1.54
N PRO A 7 11.17 15.86 2.68
CA PRO A 7 9.97 16.06 3.48
C PRO A 7 8.98 16.97 2.74
N GLY A 8 7.69 16.63 2.81
CA GLY A 8 6.61 17.52 2.40
C GLY A 8 6.42 18.64 3.44
N ILE A 9 6.00 19.80 2.96
CA ILE A 9 5.74 21.00 3.78
C ILE A 9 4.35 21.51 3.44
N GLU A 10 3.52 21.68 4.45
CA GLU A 10 2.22 22.35 4.37
C GLU A 10 2.32 23.80 4.91
N GLN A 11 3.18 24.04 5.90
CA GLN A 11 3.30 25.32 6.60
C GLN A 11 4.75 25.82 6.68
N ASN A 12 4.94 27.14 6.60
CA ASN A 12 6.28 27.74 6.60
C ASN A 12 7.14 27.38 7.83
N TRP A 13 6.53 27.18 9.00
CA TRP A 13 7.28 26.86 10.22
C TRP A 13 7.91 25.45 10.20
N GLU A 14 7.36 24.54 9.39
CA GLU A 14 7.90 23.18 9.23
C GLU A 14 9.27 23.22 8.54
N ILE A 15 9.50 24.19 7.65
CA ILE A 15 10.81 24.41 7.00
C ILE A 15 11.89 24.63 8.05
N GLU A 16 11.60 25.51 9.01
CA GLU A 16 12.53 25.85 10.09
C GLU A 16 12.74 24.66 11.04
N GLU A 17 11.71 23.87 11.30
CA GLU A 17 11.83 22.64 12.08
C GLU A 17 12.70 21.59 11.38
N ILE A 18 12.42 21.31 10.10
CA ILE A 18 13.18 20.38 9.27
C ILE A 18 14.64 20.83 9.22
N ALA A 19 14.91 22.11 8.95
CA ALA A 19 16.27 22.66 8.92
C ALA A 19 17.00 22.48 10.26
N ARG A 20 16.31 22.72 11.39
CA ARG A 20 16.88 22.46 12.73
C ARG A 20 17.24 20.99 12.92
N LEU A 21 16.42 20.04 12.47
CA LEU A 21 16.72 18.60 12.59
C LEU A 21 17.99 18.18 11.82
N TYR A 22 18.29 18.82 10.68
CA TYR A 22 19.54 18.56 9.95
C TYR A 22 20.75 19.25 10.57
N ASN A 23 20.58 20.47 11.08
CA ASN A 23 21.66 21.24 11.71
C ASN A 23 22.03 20.70 13.11
N GLU A 24 21.05 20.14 13.82
CA GLU A 24 21.19 19.62 15.18
C GLU A 24 20.70 18.16 15.25
N PRO A 25 21.41 17.21 14.60
CA PRO A 25 20.96 15.83 14.54
C PRO A 25 20.97 15.20 15.93
N LYS A 26 19.81 14.73 16.37
CA LYS A 26 19.67 13.97 17.62
C LYS A 26 19.99 12.50 17.39
N LYS A 27 20.67 11.88 18.36
CA LYS A 27 20.80 10.42 18.38
C LYS A 27 19.46 9.81 18.75
N MET A 28 19.07 8.78 18.00
CA MET A 28 17.89 8.00 18.34
C MET A 28 18.15 7.17 19.60
N THR A 29 17.12 7.05 20.42
CA THR A 29 17.08 6.17 21.58
C THR A 29 16.90 4.72 21.15
N GLU A 30 17.24 3.77 22.03
CA GLU A 30 17.00 2.35 21.79
C GLU A 30 15.51 2.03 21.56
N ALA A 31 14.62 2.73 22.27
CA ALA A 31 13.18 2.59 22.12
C ALA A 31 12.69 3.05 20.73
N GLU A 32 13.19 4.18 20.22
CA GLU A 32 12.85 4.67 18.88
C GLU A 32 13.36 3.74 17.79
N ILE A 33 14.57 3.19 17.94
CA ILE A 33 15.15 2.21 17.00
C ILE A 33 14.30 0.93 16.98
N ALA A 34 13.90 0.43 18.17
CA ALA A 34 13.04 -0.75 18.27
C ALA A 34 11.67 -0.52 17.59
N GLU A 35 11.08 0.66 17.79
CA GLU A 35 9.80 1.01 17.17
C GLU A 35 9.92 1.15 15.65
N MET A 36 11.00 1.75 15.13
CA MET A 36 11.28 1.78 13.69
C MET A 36 11.40 0.38 13.10
N GLN A 37 12.06 -0.54 13.81
CA GLN A 37 12.21 -1.91 13.34
C GLN A 37 10.85 -2.62 13.31
N ARG A 38 10.02 -2.46 14.35
CA ARG A 38 8.63 -2.96 14.37
C ARG A 38 7.82 -2.46 13.17
N MET A 39 7.90 -1.17 12.86
CA MET A 39 7.20 -0.57 11.71
C MET A 39 7.69 -1.12 10.37
N LYS A 40 9.01 -1.36 10.22
CA LYS A 40 9.58 -1.97 9.02
C LYS A 40 9.13 -3.42 8.84
N ASP A 41 9.10 -4.19 9.92
CA ASP A 41 8.68 -5.58 9.90
C ASP A 41 7.18 -5.70 9.58
N GLU A 42 6.35 -4.79 10.12
CA GLU A 42 4.92 -4.71 9.80
C GLU A 42 4.68 -4.30 8.33
N LEU A 43 5.44 -3.33 7.81
CA LEU A 43 5.32 -2.90 6.41
C LEU A 43 5.79 -3.98 5.42
N GLY A 44 6.82 -4.73 5.80
CA GLY A 44 7.44 -5.76 4.96
C GLY A 44 8.02 -5.19 3.66
N THR A 45 8.16 -6.06 2.66
CA THR A 45 8.80 -5.74 1.38
C THR A 45 7.83 -5.70 0.20
N LYS A 46 6.60 -6.18 0.38
CA LYS A 46 5.60 -6.37 -0.70
C LYS A 46 4.58 -5.23 -0.82
N PHE A 47 4.95 -4.00 -0.47
CA PHE A 47 4.04 -2.85 -0.52
C PHE A 47 4.09 -2.11 -1.86
N CYS A 48 2.93 -1.76 -2.41
CA CYS A 48 2.79 -1.00 -3.64
C CYS A 48 2.96 0.50 -3.39
N ARG A 49 3.75 1.17 -4.25
CA ARG A 49 4.06 2.61 -4.16
C ARG A 49 3.12 3.49 -5.00
N ARG A 50 2.07 2.91 -5.58
CA ARG A 50 1.03 3.62 -6.38
C ARG A 50 1.61 4.53 -7.48
N CYS A 51 2.68 4.09 -8.12
CA CYS A 51 3.29 4.79 -9.26
C CYS A 51 2.55 4.55 -10.58
N GLU A 52 1.62 3.59 -10.62
CA GLU A 52 0.83 3.19 -11.79
C GLU A 52 1.63 2.62 -12.98
N TYR A 53 2.95 2.42 -12.87
CA TYR A 53 3.76 1.89 -13.99
C TYR A 53 3.40 0.46 -14.43
N CYS A 54 2.81 -0.32 -13.53
CA CYS A 54 2.30 -1.66 -13.87
C CYS A 54 1.08 -1.64 -14.81
N GLN A 55 0.46 -0.49 -15.03
CA GLN A 55 -0.75 -0.33 -15.82
C GLN A 55 -0.46 -0.02 -17.31
N PRO A 56 -1.45 -0.21 -18.22
CA PRO A 56 -2.70 -0.93 -18.00
C PRO A 56 -2.49 -2.45 -17.97
N CYS A 57 -3.30 -3.15 -17.19
CA CYS A 57 -3.46 -4.60 -17.26
C CYS A 57 -4.31 -4.99 -18.48
N ILE A 58 -3.94 -6.07 -19.19
CA ILE A 58 -4.72 -6.61 -20.32
C ILE A 58 -6.11 -7.13 -19.92
N GLN A 59 -6.33 -7.41 -18.63
CA GLN A 59 -7.63 -7.79 -18.06
C GLN A 59 -8.34 -6.58 -17.42
N GLU A 60 -7.82 -5.37 -17.64
CA GLU A 60 -8.34 -4.11 -17.07
C GLU A 60 -8.40 -4.11 -15.54
N ILE A 61 -7.54 -4.90 -14.89
CA ILE A 61 -7.41 -4.92 -13.43
C ILE A 61 -6.82 -3.58 -12.96
N PRO A 62 -7.46 -2.86 -12.04
CA PRO A 62 -6.88 -1.69 -11.39
C PRO A 62 -5.83 -2.13 -10.35
N ILE A 63 -4.67 -2.61 -10.82
CA ILE A 63 -3.61 -3.24 -10.02
C ILE A 63 -3.24 -2.43 -8.78
N SER A 64 -3.03 -1.11 -8.91
CA SER A 64 -2.64 -0.27 -7.77
C SER A 64 -3.69 -0.27 -6.65
N THR A 65 -4.98 -0.25 -6.99
CA THR A 65 -6.09 -0.35 -6.05
C THR A 65 -6.07 -1.71 -5.34
N VAL A 66 -5.94 -2.79 -6.11
CA VAL A 66 -5.94 -4.17 -5.60
C VAL A 66 -4.74 -4.41 -4.67
N MET A 67 -3.55 -3.94 -5.05
CA MET A 67 -2.33 -4.06 -4.25
C MET A 67 -2.38 -3.29 -2.92
N ASN A 68 -3.31 -2.33 -2.77
CA ASN A 68 -3.43 -1.48 -1.58
C ASN A 68 -4.66 -1.82 -0.71
N ILE A 69 -5.38 -2.90 -1.00
CA ILE A 69 -6.66 -3.19 -0.34
C ILE A 69 -6.55 -3.31 1.19
N THR A 70 -5.46 -3.90 1.69
CA THR A 70 -5.18 -4.04 3.13
C THR A 70 -4.88 -2.70 3.82
N SER A 71 -4.41 -1.70 3.07
CA SER A 71 -4.27 -0.33 3.57
C SER A 71 -5.62 0.39 3.57
N PHE A 72 -6.44 0.18 2.54
CA PHE A 72 -7.78 0.79 2.45
C PHE A 72 -8.70 0.32 3.57
N VAL A 73 -8.73 -0.97 3.88
CA VAL A 73 -9.58 -1.49 4.98
C VAL A 73 -9.19 -0.90 6.35
N LYS A 74 -7.91 -0.61 6.59
CA LYS A 74 -7.44 -0.01 7.85
C LYS A 74 -7.80 1.48 7.97
N ARG A 75 -8.10 2.16 6.86
CA ARG A 75 -8.15 3.64 6.78
C ARG A 75 -9.48 4.20 6.27
N MET A 76 -10.36 3.36 5.74
CA MET A 76 -11.62 3.77 5.13
C MET A 76 -12.80 3.07 5.82
N PRO A 77 -14.01 3.69 5.82
CA PRO A 77 -15.21 3.01 6.25
C PRO A 77 -15.45 1.71 5.46
N PRO A 78 -15.90 0.63 6.11
CA PRO A 78 -16.12 -0.67 5.46
C PRO A 78 -17.00 -0.60 4.20
N GLU A 79 -18.05 0.22 4.22
CA GLU A 79 -18.98 0.42 3.08
C GLU A 79 -18.20 0.84 1.83
N ARG A 80 -17.19 1.69 1.99
CA ARG A 80 -16.39 2.24 0.89
C ARG A 80 -15.44 1.19 0.28
N VAL A 81 -15.08 0.17 1.05
CA VAL A 81 -14.14 -0.89 0.67
C VAL A 81 -14.89 -2.09 0.10
N PHE A 82 -16.01 -2.47 0.71
CA PHE A 82 -16.79 -3.65 0.35
C PHE A 82 -17.91 -3.38 -0.66
N THR A 83 -18.09 -2.13 -1.08
CA THR A 83 -19.05 -1.75 -2.14
C THR A 83 -18.42 -0.80 -3.16
N GLY A 84 -19.12 -0.56 -4.27
CA GLY A 84 -18.72 0.41 -5.29
C GLY A 84 -17.42 0.06 -6.02
N GLY A 85 -16.60 1.08 -6.29
CA GLY A 85 -15.43 0.95 -7.17
C GLY A 85 -14.32 0.03 -6.65
N ILE A 86 -14.10 -0.03 -5.33
CA ILE A 86 -13.10 -0.94 -4.74
C ILE A 86 -13.59 -2.40 -4.83
N ALA A 87 -14.89 -2.65 -4.60
CA ALA A 87 -15.45 -3.97 -4.80
C ALA A 87 -15.35 -4.43 -6.26
N ALA A 88 -15.69 -3.57 -7.22
CA ALA A 88 -15.56 -3.87 -8.64
C ALA A 88 -14.10 -4.12 -9.06
N ALA A 89 -13.14 -3.42 -8.44
CA ALA A 89 -11.72 -3.65 -8.62
C ALA A 89 -11.29 -5.05 -8.15
N MET A 90 -11.74 -5.47 -6.97
CA MET A 90 -11.43 -6.79 -6.42
C MET A 90 -12.12 -7.93 -7.19
N GLU A 91 -13.35 -7.72 -7.66
CA GLU A 91 -14.05 -8.66 -8.54
C GLU A 91 -13.30 -8.86 -9.86
N ARG A 92 -12.75 -7.79 -10.44
CA ARG A 92 -11.89 -7.90 -11.64
C ARG A 92 -10.56 -8.57 -11.32
N ALA A 93 -9.99 -8.33 -10.15
CA ALA A 93 -8.77 -8.98 -9.72
C ALA A 93 -8.90 -10.50 -9.63
N ALA A 94 -10.09 -11.01 -9.29
CA ALA A 94 -10.40 -12.43 -9.27
C ALA A 94 -10.32 -13.10 -10.67
N THR A 95 -10.30 -12.32 -11.75
CA THR A 95 -10.13 -12.82 -13.13
C THR A 95 -8.69 -12.69 -13.64
N CYS A 96 -7.70 -12.49 -12.76
CA CYS A 96 -6.29 -12.42 -13.13
C CYS A 96 -5.83 -13.71 -13.85
N THR A 97 -5.20 -13.55 -15.01
CA THR A 97 -4.66 -14.67 -15.82
C THR A 97 -3.22 -15.02 -15.48
N GLU A 98 -2.63 -14.35 -14.49
CA GLU A 98 -1.24 -14.55 -14.06
C GLU A 98 -0.17 -14.36 -15.15
N CYS A 99 -0.46 -13.56 -16.20
CA CYS A 99 0.44 -13.37 -17.36
C CYS A 99 1.83 -12.82 -17.00
N GLY A 100 1.93 -11.97 -15.98
CA GLY A 100 3.21 -11.44 -15.48
C GLY A 100 3.64 -10.08 -16.06
N ASP A 101 2.97 -9.55 -17.09
CA ASP A 101 3.34 -8.28 -17.74
C ASP A 101 3.50 -7.10 -16.77
N CYS A 102 2.70 -7.09 -15.70
CA CYS A 102 2.74 -6.05 -14.68
C CYS A 102 4.04 -6.07 -13.84
N GLU A 103 4.61 -7.25 -13.62
CA GLU A 103 5.84 -7.44 -12.83
C GLU A 103 7.05 -6.95 -13.62
N GLU A 104 7.08 -7.17 -14.94
CA GLU A 104 8.14 -6.64 -15.83
C GLU A 104 8.19 -5.11 -15.84
N ARG A 105 7.03 -4.46 -15.71
CA ARG A 105 6.92 -2.99 -15.64
C ARG A 105 7.17 -2.43 -14.25
N CYS A 106 7.19 -3.27 -13.20
CA CYS A 106 7.32 -2.80 -11.84
C CYS A 106 8.79 -2.43 -11.55
N PRO A 107 9.12 -1.15 -11.31
CA PRO A 107 10.51 -0.75 -11.04
C PRO A 107 11.02 -1.24 -9.68
N TYR A 108 10.15 -1.86 -8.87
CA TYR A 108 10.45 -2.39 -7.55
C TYR A 108 10.41 -3.93 -7.52
N HIS A 109 10.22 -4.58 -8.67
CA HIS A 109 10.19 -6.05 -8.81
C HIS A 109 9.25 -6.74 -7.80
N LEU A 110 8.07 -6.15 -7.57
CA LEU A 110 7.07 -6.74 -6.69
C LEU A 110 6.49 -8.02 -7.32
N SER A 111 6.19 -9.03 -6.49
CA SER A 111 5.43 -10.21 -6.90
C SER A 111 3.93 -9.89 -7.01
N ILE A 112 3.58 -9.03 -7.97
CA ILE A 112 2.22 -8.50 -8.14
C ILE A 112 1.19 -9.62 -8.28
N ARG A 113 1.49 -10.71 -9.00
CA ARG A 113 0.55 -11.83 -9.18
C ARG A 113 0.22 -12.53 -7.87
N GLU A 114 1.26 -12.84 -7.10
CA GLU A 114 1.13 -13.47 -5.78
C GLU A 114 0.29 -12.57 -4.84
N VAL A 115 0.64 -11.28 -4.79
CA VAL A 115 -0.07 -10.32 -3.92
C VAL A 115 -1.52 -10.11 -4.37
N ILE A 116 -1.81 -10.09 -5.68
CA ILE A 116 -3.19 -10.05 -6.18
C ILE A 116 -3.97 -11.28 -5.69
N ALA A 117 -3.40 -12.49 -5.83
CA ALA A 117 -4.06 -13.72 -5.41
C ALA A 117 -4.30 -13.75 -3.89
N ASP A 118 -3.32 -13.33 -3.08
CA ASP A 118 -3.45 -13.19 -1.62
C ASP A 118 -4.55 -12.19 -1.26
N ASN A 119 -4.54 -11.01 -1.90
CA ASN A 119 -5.50 -9.95 -1.63
C ASN A 119 -6.93 -10.32 -2.03
N VAL A 120 -7.12 -11.06 -3.14
CA VAL A 120 -8.43 -11.58 -3.55
C VAL A 120 -8.96 -12.54 -2.51
N ARG A 121 -8.18 -13.57 -2.13
CA ARG A 121 -8.58 -14.54 -1.09
C ARG A 121 -8.95 -13.86 0.23
N TRP A 122 -8.10 -12.94 0.68
CA TRP A 122 -8.34 -12.18 1.90
C TRP A 122 -9.61 -11.32 1.81
N TYR A 123 -9.81 -10.65 0.67
CA TYR A 123 -10.94 -9.74 0.47
C TYR A 123 -12.27 -10.48 0.40
N GLU A 124 -12.33 -11.64 -0.26
CA GLU A 124 -13.53 -12.47 -0.31
C GLU A 124 -13.98 -12.89 1.09
N ALA A 125 -13.06 -13.40 1.92
CA ALA A 125 -13.35 -13.76 3.31
C ALA A 125 -13.80 -12.54 4.15
N ALA A 126 -13.15 -11.38 3.97
CA ALA A 126 -13.51 -10.15 4.68
C ALA A 126 -14.88 -9.61 4.23
N ARG A 127 -15.21 -9.72 2.94
CA ARG A 127 -16.50 -9.28 2.37
C ARG A 127 -17.65 -10.17 2.85
N GLU A 128 -17.45 -11.49 2.94
CA GLU A 128 -18.46 -12.39 3.50
C GLU A 128 -18.79 -12.05 4.95
N GLU A 129 -17.76 -11.77 5.76
CA GLU A 129 -17.94 -11.37 7.16
C GLU A 129 -18.69 -10.04 7.28
N TYR A 130 -18.29 -9.04 6.48
CA TYR A 130 -19.00 -7.76 6.40
C TYR A 130 -20.48 -7.95 6.05
N GLN A 131 -20.79 -8.76 5.03
CA GLN A 131 -22.15 -9.01 4.59
C GLN A 131 -23.01 -9.66 5.70
N LYS A 132 -22.47 -10.59 6.48
CA LYS A 132 -23.17 -11.20 7.62
C LYS A 132 -23.52 -10.20 8.72
N GLN A 133 -22.66 -9.20 8.93
CA GLN A 133 -22.87 -8.17 9.95
C GLN A 133 -23.90 -7.11 9.52
N THR A 134 -24.07 -6.93 8.20
CA THR A 134 -24.98 -5.92 7.62
C THR A 134 -26.32 -6.49 7.11
N ALA A 135 -26.50 -7.81 7.13
CA ALA A 135 -27.74 -8.49 6.77
C ALA A 135 -28.73 -8.52 7.94
#